data_AF-A0A4S2CKE4-F1
#
_entry.id   AF-A0A4S2CKE4-F1
#
_cell.length_a   1.000
_cell.length_b   1.000
_cell.length_c   1.000
_cell.angle_alpha   90.00
_cell.angle_beta   90.00
_cell.angle_gamma   90.00
#
_symmetry.space_group_name_H-M   'P 1'
#
loop_
_entity.id
_entity.type
_entity.pdbx_description
1 polymer ?
#
loop_
_entity_poly.entity_id
_entity_poly.type
_entity_poly.pdbx_seq_one_letter_code
_entity_poly.pdbx_strand_id
1 'polypeptide(L)'
;MAIRYKKKKITLCFDKENKVEKYVAANVLVGSINYNKLCDEVNQRTGIHRAMVDVVLKGVQDTMVSFIEEGFSLKLGEFGSFRPAINAESQDKAEDVGANTIIRRKIVFTPGSAFKAMLGSANIELFGDNVANSNGDNGGEPDEGGGSSGGDSGEAPDPAA
;
A
#
# COMPACT_ATOMS: atom_id res chain seq x y z
N MET A 1 10.85 2.04 10.03
CA MET A 1 10.98 2.28 8.57
C MET A 1 10.40 3.66 8.26
N ALA A 2 10.82 4.33 7.18
CA ALA A 2 10.12 5.50 6.66
C ALA A 2 9.57 5.25 5.25
N ILE A 3 8.30 5.58 5.01
CA ILE A 3 7.70 5.67 3.68
C ILE A 3 7.99 7.09 3.18
N ARG A 4 8.77 7.18 2.11
CA ARG A 4 9.15 8.48 1.53
C ARG A 4 8.16 8.87 0.45
N TYR A 5 7.79 10.15 0.40
CA TYR A 5 6.87 10.66 -0.62
C TYR A 5 7.41 11.92 -1.29
N LYS A 6 6.88 12.24 -2.47
CA LYS A 6 7.10 13.52 -3.16
C LYS A 6 5.77 14.15 -3.57
N LYS A 7 5.75 15.48 -3.69
CA LYS A 7 4.59 16.21 -4.21
C LYS A 7 4.49 15.95 -5.72
N LYS A 8 3.34 15.44 -6.18
CA LYS A 8 3.07 15.16 -7.61
C LYS A 8 1.79 15.87 -8.03
N LYS A 9 1.86 16.65 -9.12
CA LYS A 9 0.67 17.20 -9.78
C LYS A 9 -0.08 16.10 -10.53
N ILE A 10 -1.39 16.02 -10.34
CA ILE A 10 -2.30 15.12 -11.05
C ILE A 10 -3.51 15.90 -11.57
N THR A 11 -4.14 15.36 -12.61
CA THR A 11 -5.40 15.88 -13.15
C THR A 11 -6.50 14.89 -12.80
N LEU A 12 -7.51 15.35 -12.06
CA LEU A 12 -8.72 14.59 -11.76
C LEU A 12 -9.73 14.82 -12.87
N CYS A 13 -10.23 13.73 -13.45
CA CYS A 13 -11.21 13.73 -14.53
C CYS A 13 -12.51 13.08 -14.04
N PHE A 14 -13.21 13.74 -13.11
CA PHE A 14 -14.52 13.24 -12.64
C PHE A 14 -15.56 13.33 -13.75
N ASP A 15 -15.57 14.46 -14.47
CA ASP A 15 -16.32 14.64 -15.72
C ASP A 15 -15.34 14.82 -16.88
N LYS A 16 -15.73 14.36 -18.08
CA LYS A 16 -14.89 14.46 -19.30
C LYS A 16 -14.53 15.91 -19.66
N GLU A 17 -15.37 16.86 -19.23
CA GLU A 17 -15.27 18.28 -19.57
C GLU A 17 -14.56 19.10 -18.48
N ASN A 18 -14.70 18.72 -17.20
CA ASN A 18 -14.16 19.47 -16.06
C ASN A 18 -12.90 18.81 -15.48
N LYS A 19 -11.74 19.13 -16.06
CA LYS A 19 -10.44 18.70 -15.56
C LYS A 19 -9.98 19.60 -14.41
N VAL A 20 -9.75 19.01 -13.23
CA VAL A 20 -9.25 19.73 -12.06
C VAL A 20 -7.83 19.29 -11.75
N GLU A 21 -6.89 20.22 -11.74
CA GLU A 21 -5.50 19.95 -11.36
C GLU A 21 -5.33 20.03 -9.84
N LYS A 22 -4.75 19.00 -9.22
CA LYS A 22 -4.45 18.95 -7.79
C LYS A 22 -3.06 18.36 -7.54
N TYR A 23 -2.53 18.56 -6.34
CA TYR A 23 -1.30 17.92 -5.89
C TYR A 23 -1.61 16.77 -4.94
N VAL A 24 -0.88 15.67 -5.09
CA VAL A 24 -0.96 14.50 -4.21
C VAL A 24 0.42 14.07 -3.73
N ALA A 25 0.48 13.42 -2.58
CA ALA A 25 1.67 12.69 -2.14
C ALA A 25 1.83 11.42 -2.99
N ALA A 26 2.96 11.28 -3.66
CA ALA A 26 3.31 10.07 -4.40
C ALA A 26 4.45 9.35 -3.69
N ASN A 27 4.26 8.06 -3.40
CA ASN A 27 5.29 7.22 -2.80
C ASN A 27 6.57 7.19 -3.66
N VAL A 28 7.72 7.18 -3.02
CA VAL A 28 9.04 7.07 -3.64
C VAL A 28 9.68 5.76 -3.22
N LEU A 29 9.90 4.88 -4.20
CA LEU A 29 10.61 3.62 -4.00
C LEU A 29 12.12 3.87 -4.07
N VAL A 30 12.86 3.28 -3.12
CA VAL A 30 14.33 3.35 -3.08
C VAL A 30 14.97 2.51 -4.19
N GLY A 31 14.29 1.45 -4.63
CA GLY A 31 14.75 0.57 -5.70
C GLY A 31 13.87 -0.66 -5.83
N SER A 32 14.36 -1.65 -6.58
CA SER A 32 13.73 -2.97 -6.71
C SER A 32 14.73 -4.07 -6.36
N ILE A 33 14.25 -5.15 -5.74
CA ILE A 33 15.03 -6.36 -5.47
C ILE A 33 14.55 -7.41 -6.47
N ASN A 34 15.48 -8.07 -7.16
CA ASN A 34 15.15 -9.14 -8.10
C ASN A 34 14.94 -10.49 -7.38
N TYR A 35 14.32 -11.43 -8.07
CA TYR A 35 13.95 -12.73 -7.52
C TYR A 35 15.15 -13.55 -7.04
N ASN A 36 16.25 -13.57 -7.79
CA ASN A 36 17.45 -14.32 -7.40
C ASN A 36 18.05 -13.79 -6.11
N LYS A 37 18.14 -12.46 -5.96
CA LYS A 37 18.61 -11.83 -4.73
C LYS A 37 17.68 -12.14 -3.55
N LEU A 38 16.36 -12.17 -3.76
CA LEU A 38 15.43 -12.60 -2.72
C LEU A 38 15.72 -14.04 -2.27
N CYS A 39 15.94 -14.97 -3.21
CA CYS A 39 16.28 -16.36 -2.88
C CYS A 39 17.60 -16.46 -2.10
N ASP A 40 18.62 -15.68 -2.49
CA ASP A 40 19.89 -15.61 -1.78
C ASP A 40 19.70 -15.06 -0.35
N GLU A 41 18.91 -14.00 -0.17
CA GLU A 41 18.58 -13.41 1.13
C GLU A 41 17.81 -14.38 2.05
N VAL A 42 16.94 -15.22 1.50
CA VAL A 42 16.24 -16.28 2.25
C VAL A 42 17.22 -17.39 2.63
N ASN A 43 18.10 -17.80 1.71
CA ASN A 43 19.15 -18.78 2.00
C ASN A 43 20.03 -18.31 3.16
N GLN A 44 20.49 -17.05 3.15
CA GLN A 44 21.30 -16.49 4.22
C GLN A 44 20.59 -16.47 5.58
N ARG A 45 19.26 -16.27 5.61
CA ARG A 45 18.49 -16.22 6.86
C ARG A 45 18.12 -17.60 7.41
N THR A 46 17.95 -18.59 6.54
CA THR A 46 17.36 -19.90 6.90
C THR A 46 18.31 -21.08 6.76
N GLY A 47 19.44 -20.90 6.06
CA GLY A 47 20.35 -21.98 5.66
C GLY A 47 19.81 -22.87 4.51
N ILE A 48 18.57 -22.66 4.06
CA ILE A 48 17.96 -23.48 3.00
C ILE A 48 18.56 -23.11 1.65
N HIS A 49 19.09 -24.09 0.91
CA HIS A 49 19.70 -23.87 -0.40
C HIS A 49 18.77 -23.11 -1.35
N ARG A 50 19.29 -22.10 -2.07
CA ARG A 50 18.51 -21.22 -2.95
C ARG A 50 17.64 -21.96 -3.97
N ALA A 51 18.09 -23.12 -4.47
CA ALA A 51 17.29 -23.93 -5.40
C ALA A 51 16.03 -24.51 -4.74
N MET A 52 16.10 -24.85 -3.45
CA MET A 52 14.92 -25.31 -2.71
C MET A 52 13.95 -24.17 -2.45
N VAL A 53 14.45 -22.98 -2.14
CA VAL A 53 13.62 -21.77 -2.02
C VAL A 53 12.86 -21.51 -3.32
N ASP A 54 13.55 -21.59 -4.46
CA ASP A 54 12.95 -21.42 -5.79
C ASP A 54 11.84 -22.43 -6.07
N VAL A 55 12.10 -23.71 -5.80
CA VAL A 55 11.11 -24.79 -5.99
C VAL A 55 9.87 -24.55 -5.13
N VAL A 56 10.04 -24.16 -3.86
CA VAL A 56 8.90 -23.91 -2.96
C VAL A 56 8.08 -22.71 -3.42
N LEU A 57 8.72 -21.60 -3.79
CA LEU A 57 8.01 -20.40 -4.25
C LEU A 57 7.22 -20.65 -5.54
N LYS A 58 7.80 -21.41 -6.48
CA LYS A 58 7.10 -21.85 -7.70
C LYS A 58 5.93 -22.77 -7.38
N GLY A 59 6.12 -23.77 -6.51
CA GLY A 59 5.03 -24.66 -6.11
C GLY A 59 3.87 -23.93 -5.42
N VAL A 60 4.17 -22.94 -4.58
CA VAL A 60 3.15 -22.06 -3.99
C VAL A 60 2.43 -21.26 -5.08
N GLN A 61 3.16 -20.67 -6.03
CA GLN A 61 2.55 -19.92 -7.14
C GLN A 61 1.59 -20.79 -7.96
N ASP A 62 2.01 -21.98 -8.38
CA ASP A 62 1.19 -22.88 -9.21
C ASP A 62 -0.08 -23.33 -8.47
N THR A 63 0.05 -23.62 -7.17
CA THR A 63 -1.08 -23.96 -6.29
C THR A 63 -2.03 -22.78 -6.12
N MET A 64 -1.49 -21.56 -5.94
CA MET A 64 -2.29 -20.35 -5.80
C MET A 64 -3.09 -20.04 -7.06
N VAL A 65 -2.49 -20.21 -8.24
CA VAL A 65 -3.19 -20.03 -9.51
C VAL A 65 -4.41 -20.94 -9.57
N SER A 66 -4.25 -22.23 -9.28
CA SER A 66 -5.33 -23.22 -9.32
C SER A 66 -6.50 -22.83 -8.40
N PHE A 67 -6.23 -22.48 -7.14
CA PHE A 67 -7.29 -22.12 -6.19
C PHE A 67 -7.97 -20.78 -6.52
N ILE A 68 -7.22 -19.81 -7.05
CA ILE A 68 -7.79 -18.51 -7.42
C ILE A 68 -8.64 -18.62 -8.68
N GLU A 69 -8.27 -19.49 -9.64
CA GLU A 69 -9.10 -19.81 -10.81
C GLU A 69 -10.45 -20.41 -10.41
N GLU A 70 -10.47 -21.21 -9.35
CA GLU A 70 -11.70 -21.75 -8.74
C GLU A 70 -12.50 -20.71 -7.93
N GLY A 71 -11.99 -19.48 -7.79
CA GLY A 71 -12.66 -18.38 -7.10
C GLY A 71 -12.39 -18.31 -5.60
N PHE A 72 -11.47 -19.12 -5.06
CA PHE A 72 -11.14 -19.08 -3.64
C PHE A 72 -10.29 -17.87 -3.25
N SER A 73 -10.45 -17.44 -2.00
CA SER A 73 -9.54 -16.53 -1.32
C SER A 73 -8.50 -17.33 -0.55
N LEU A 74 -7.23 -17.14 -0.86
CA LEU A 74 -6.13 -17.92 -0.30
C LEU A 74 -5.41 -17.12 0.79
N LYS A 75 -5.40 -17.63 2.02
CA LYS A 75 -4.76 -17.03 3.19
C LYS A 75 -3.44 -17.74 3.51
N LEU A 76 -2.33 -17.01 3.52
CA LEU A 76 -0.99 -17.48 3.86
C LEU A 76 -0.59 -17.06 5.29
N GLY A 77 -1.41 -17.36 6.28
CA GLY A 77 -1.15 -17.02 7.68
C GLY A 77 -0.82 -15.53 7.89
N GLU A 78 0.29 -15.25 8.57
CA GLU A 78 0.75 -13.88 8.86
C GLU A 78 1.23 -13.09 7.64
N PHE A 79 1.48 -13.77 6.51
CA PHE A 79 1.87 -13.12 5.27
C PHE A 79 0.71 -12.30 4.69
N GLY A 80 -0.51 -12.83 4.74
CA GLY A 80 -1.71 -12.14 4.26
C GLY A 80 -2.60 -13.01 3.41
N SER A 81 -3.40 -12.38 2.55
CA SER A 81 -4.37 -13.09 1.72
C SER A 81 -4.45 -12.56 0.30
N PHE A 82 -4.68 -13.46 -0.64
CA PHE A 82 -4.90 -13.17 -2.06
C PHE A 82 -6.33 -13.54 -2.44
N ARG A 83 -7.03 -12.64 -3.11
CA ARG A 83 -8.38 -12.90 -3.62
C ARG A 83 -8.59 -12.36 -5.03
N PRO A 84 -9.39 -13.03 -5.87
CA PRO A 84 -9.88 -12.43 -7.11
C PRO A 84 -10.80 -11.24 -6.79
N ALA A 85 -10.72 -10.20 -7.60
CA ALA A 85 -11.56 -9.02 -7.51
C ALA A 85 -11.78 -8.38 -8.89
N ILE A 86 -12.86 -7.60 -9.00
CA ILE A 86 -13.19 -6.85 -10.20
C ILE A 86 -13.27 -5.35 -9.88
N ASN A 87 -12.95 -4.52 -10.87
CA ASN A 87 -13.41 -3.14 -10.93
C ASN A 87 -14.40 -3.05 -12.08
N ALA A 88 -15.52 -2.37 -11.86
CA ALA A 88 -16.52 -2.09 -12.89
C ALA A 88 -16.73 -0.58 -13.01
N GLU A 89 -17.17 -0.15 -14.18
CA GLU A 89 -17.71 1.19 -14.39
C GLU A 89 -19.07 1.34 -13.70
N SER A 90 -19.29 2.49 -13.07
CA SER A 90 -20.58 2.85 -12.51
C SER A 90 -21.59 3.10 -13.62
N GLN A 91 -22.83 2.66 -13.41
CA GLN A 91 -23.97 2.93 -14.30
C GLN A 91 -25.07 3.63 -13.51
N ASP A 92 -25.93 4.38 -14.21
CA ASP A 92 -27.02 5.12 -13.58
C ASP A 92 -28.17 4.20 -13.14
N LYS A 93 -28.37 3.06 -13.81
CA LYS A 93 -29.42 2.07 -13.49
C LYS A 93 -28.83 0.68 -13.26
N ALA A 94 -29.50 -0.09 -12.40
CA ALA A 94 -29.10 -1.47 -12.11
C ALA A 94 -29.16 -2.39 -13.35
N GLU A 95 -30.12 -2.16 -14.25
CA GLU A 95 -30.29 -2.94 -15.49
C GLU A 95 -29.13 -2.78 -16.46
N ASP A 96 -28.41 -1.66 -16.39
CA ASP A 96 -27.26 -1.36 -17.23
C ASP A 96 -25.96 -2.01 -16.71
N VAL A 97 -25.99 -2.61 -15.50
CA VAL A 97 -24.86 -3.33 -14.91
C VAL A 97 -24.79 -4.74 -15.49
N GLY A 98 -23.70 -5.04 -16.20
CA GLY A 98 -23.44 -6.34 -16.80
C GLY A 98 -21.96 -6.69 -16.88
N ALA A 99 -21.63 -7.85 -17.43
CA ALA A 99 -20.24 -8.27 -17.58
C ALA A 99 -19.39 -7.29 -18.43
N ASN A 100 -20.03 -6.56 -19.35
CA ASN A 100 -19.44 -5.51 -20.16
C ASN A 100 -19.01 -4.27 -19.36
N THR A 101 -19.58 -4.02 -18.18
CA THR A 101 -19.17 -2.90 -17.33
C THR A 101 -17.91 -3.23 -16.53
N ILE A 102 -17.47 -4.50 -16.49
CA ILE A 102 -16.25 -4.92 -15.79
C ILE A 102 -15.02 -4.47 -16.58
N ILE A 103 -14.38 -3.40 -16.10
CA ILE A 103 -13.19 -2.82 -16.74
C ILE A 103 -11.88 -3.53 -16.36
N ARG A 104 -11.83 -4.19 -15.20
CA ARG A 104 -10.60 -4.85 -14.74
C ARG A 104 -10.89 -6.06 -13.88
N ARG A 105 -10.26 -7.18 -14.21
CA ARG A 105 -10.07 -8.34 -13.32
C ARG A 105 -8.69 -8.22 -12.69
N LYS A 106 -8.59 -8.39 -11.38
CA LYS A 106 -7.35 -8.20 -10.62
C LYS A 106 -7.27 -9.19 -9.46
N ILE A 107 -6.05 -9.42 -8.97
CA ILE A 107 -5.83 -10.05 -7.67
C ILE A 107 -5.55 -8.95 -6.65
N VAL A 108 -6.21 -9.04 -5.50
CA VAL A 108 -5.97 -8.14 -4.38
C VAL A 108 -5.19 -8.90 -3.31
N PHE A 109 -4.01 -8.39 -2.99
CA PHE A 109 -3.28 -8.77 -1.80
C PHE A 109 -3.72 -7.91 -0.62
N THR A 110 -4.06 -8.54 0.50
CA THR A 110 -4.31 -7.88 1.78
C THR A 110 -3.21 -8.29 2.76
N PRO A 111 -2.47 -7.33 3.35
CA PRO A 111 -1.36 -7.64 4.25
C PRO A 111 -1.85 -8.38 5.51
N GLY A 112 -1.10 -9.39 5.94
CA GLY A 112 -1.32 -10.05 7.23
C GLY A 112 -0.83 -9.23 8.42
N SER A 113 -0.90 -9.80 9.62
CA SER A 113 -0.59 -9.13 10.89
C SER A 113 0.81 -8.51 10.92
N ALA A 114 1.84 -9.26 10.48
CA ALA A 114 3.23 -8.80 10.48
C ALA A 114 3.43 -7.53 9.63
N PHE A 115 2.89 -7.51 8.41
CA PHE A 115 2.97 -6.35 7.52
C PHE A 115 2.13 -5.18 8.03
N LYS A 116 0.95 -5.44 8.61
CA LYS A 116 0.10 -4.39 9.21
C LYS A 116 0.81 -3.69 10.36
N ALA A 117 1.44 -4.45 11.26
CA ALA A 117 2.22 -3.90 12.37
C ALA A 117 3.41 -3.05 11.86
N MET A 118 4.16 -3.58 10.89
CA MET A 118 5.25 -2.85 10.24
C MET A 118 4.77 -1.53 9.60
N LEU A 119 3.65 -1.54 8.87
CA LEU A 119 3.07 -0.34 8.24
C LEU A 119 2.56 0.67 9.28
N GLY A 120 1.92 0.21 10.36
CA GLY A 120 1.44 1.07 11.44
C GLY A 120 2.55 1.78 12.21
N SER A 121 3.77 1.21 12.23
CA SER A 121 4.96 1.81 12.85
C SER A 121 5.83 2.64 11.89
N ALA A 122 5.43 2.79 10.63
CA ALA A 122 6.25 3.48 9.64
C ALA A 122 6.11 5.01 9.73
N ASN A 123 7.23 5.72 9.77
CA ASN A 123 7.26 7.18 9.66
C ASN A 123 7.00 7.62 8.21
N ILE A 124 6.45 8.81 8.02
CA ILE A 124 6.25 9.40 6.69
C ILE A 124 7.22 10.57 6.50
N GLU A 125 8.04 10.52 5.45
CA GLU A 125 9.12 11.49 5.21
C GLU A 125 9.03 12.10 3.80
N LEU A 126 9.31 13.39 3.66
CA LEU A 126 9.43 14.02 2.34
C LEU A 126 10.76 13.61 1.69
N PHE A 127 10.69 13.11 0.46
CA PHE A 127 11.86 12.72 -0.32
C PHE A 127 12.57 13.97 -0.88
N GLY A 128 13.76 14.26 -0.37
CA GLY A 128 14.66 15.28 -0.93
C GLY A 128 14.99 16.47 -0.04
N ASP A 129 14.45 16.56 1.18
CA ASP A 129 14.82 17.64 2.11
C ASP A 129 16.13 17.31 2.84
N ASN A 130 17.25 17.46 2.15
CA ASN A 130 18.45 18.01 2.75
C ASN A 130 18.53 19.49 2.36
N VAL A 131 17.52 20.28 2.76
CA VAL A 131 17.74 21.73 2.93
C VAL A 131 18.33 21.87 4.32
N ALA A 132 19.66 21.94 4.38
CA ALA A 132 20.34 22.48 5.53
C ALA A 132 19.79 23.89 5.77
N ASN A 133 18.88 24.03 6.74
CA ASN A 133 18.52 25.33 7.25
C ASN A 133 19.61 25.76 8.25
N SER A 134 20.80 25.98 7.71
CA SER A 134 21.81 26.81 8.35
C SER A 134 21.34 28.26 8.19
N ASN A 135 20.49 28.71 9.11
CA ASN A 135 20.43 30.11 9.50
C ASN A 135 20.05 30.10 10.98
N GLY A 136 21.07 30.29 11.81
CA GLY A 136 20.85 30.72 13.18
C GLY A 136 20.20 32.09 13.14
N ASP A 137 19.05 32.22 13.79
CA ASP A 137 18.72 33.45 14.46
C ASP A 137 18.23 33.11 15.85
N ASN A 138 18.79 33.85 16.80
CA ASN A 138 18.78 33.60 18.22
C ASN A 138 17.91 34.70 18.82
N GLY A 139 16.81 34.36 19.47
CA GLY A 139 16.06 35.37 20.23
C GLY A 139 14.65 35.00 20.65
N GLY A 140 14.47 34.67 21.93
CA GLY A 140 13.22 34.93 22.65
C GLY A 140 12.56 33.72 23.33
N GLU A 141 13.05 33.38 24.51
CA GLU A 141 12.42 32.53 25.53
C GLU A 141 11.36 33.34 26.34
N PRO A 142 10.64 32.76 27.32
CA PRO A 142 9.55 31.78 27.27
C PRO A 142 8.22 32.38 27.80
N ASP A 143 7.09 31.68 27.65
CA ASP A 143 6.03 31.80 28.67
C ASP A 143 5.21 30.52 28.85
N GLU A 144 4.91 30.25 30.11
CA GLU A 144 4.25 29.07 30.65
C GLU A 144 2.72 29.12 30.47
N GLY A 145 2.09 27.94 30.46
CA GLY A 145 0.76 27.80 31.05
C GLY A 145 -0.27 26.96 30.28
N GLY A 146 -0.69 25.86 30.92
CA GLY A 146 -2.09 25.44 30.89
C GLY A 146 -2.39 24.17 30.11
N GLY A 147 -2.38 23.02 30.80
CA GLY A 147 -2.96 21.78 30.29
C GLY A 147 -4.49 21.79 30.30
N SER A 148 -5.10 20.97 29.44
CA SER A 148 -6.22 20.10 29.83
C SER A 148 -6.47 19.02 28.78
N SER A 149 -6.65 17.81 29.30
CA SER A 149 -7.17 16.61 28.67
C SER A 149 -8.58 16.79 28.09
N GLY A 150 -8.84 16.11 26.96
CA GLY A 150 -10.18 15.89 26.45
C GLY A 150 -10.14 15.10 25.15
N GLY A 151 -10.22 13.77 25.26
CA GLY A 151 -10.50 12.92 24.09
C GLY A 151 -11.97 13.05 23.68
N ASP A 152 -12.25 12.80 22.40
CA ASP A 152 -13.27 11.85 21.94
C ASP A 152 -13.47 11.96 20.40
N SER A 153 -13.66 10.78 19.82
CA SER A 153 -14.43 10.41 18.62
C SER A 153 -14.25 11.13 17.26
N GLY A 154 -13.88 10.31 16.26
CA GLY A 154 -13.99 10.65 14.84
C GLY A 154 -13.65 9.49 13.91
N GLU A 155 -13.95 8.25 14.31
CA GLU A 155 -13.77 7.05 13.49
C GLU A 155 -14.81 7.06 12.36
N ALA A 156 -14.38 7.36 11.14
CA ALA A 156 -15.23 7.26 9.97
C ALA A 156 -15.44 5.77 9.61
N PRO A 157 -16.69 5.31 9.39
CA PRO A 157 -16.96 3.91 9.11
C PRO A 157 -16.51 3.55 7.69
N ASP A 158 -15.78 2.44 7.57
CA ASP A 158 -15.41 1.79 6.32
C ASP A 158 -16.67 1.22 5.63
N PRO A 159 -17.09 1.71 4.45
CA PRO A 159 -18.24 1.18 3.76
C PRO A 159 -17.78 0.11 2.76
N ALA A 160 -17.66 -1.14 3.22
CA ALA A 160 -17.98 -2.36 2.47
C ALA A 160 -17.35 -3.58 3.15
N ALA A 161 -18.14 -4.25 3.97
CA ALA A 161 -17.99 -5.69 4.23
C ALA A 161 -18.42 -6.49 2.99
#